data_AF-A0A442JL87-F1
#
_entry.id   AF-A0A442JL87-F1
#
_cell.length_a   1.000
_cell.length_b   1.000
_cell.length_c   1.000
_cell.angle_alpha   90.00
_cell.angle_beta   90.00
_cell.angle_gamma   90.00
#
_symmetry.space_group_name_H-M   'P 1'
#
loop_
_entity.id
_entity.type
_entity.pdbx_description
1 polymer ?
#
loop_
_entity_poly.entity_id
_entity_poly.type
_entity_poly.pdbx_seq_one_letter_code
_entity_poly.pdbx_strand_id
1 'polypeptide(L)' 'MDMTVQDVLRKAGVVISKKGELHRINFFSGLENTAYYTTSLQEARDRGLAMAKGAGRLRASAFAKSAGTGRRVSTHLG' A
#
# COMPACT_ATOMS: atom_id res chain seq x y z
N MET A 1 -9.82 -10.08 16.57
CA MET A 1 -8.98 -9.11 15.83
C MET A 1 -9.08 -7.81 16.60
N ASP A 2 -7.97 -7.24 17.04
CA ASP A 2 -7.99 -5.97 17.77
C ASP A 2 -8.40 -4.85 16.78
N MET A 3 -9.48 -4.12 17.07
CA MET A 3 -10.03 -3.08 16.17
C MET A 3 -8.96 -2.04 15.81
N THR A 4 -8.04 -1.79 16.74
CA THR A 4 -6.94 -0.85 16.60
C THR A 4 -5.98 -1.19 15.46
N VAL A 5 -5.63 -2.48 15.29
CA VAL A 5 -4.68 -2.91 14.23
C VAL A 5 -5.33 -2.79 12.86
N GLN A 6 -6.59 -3.17 12.75
CA GLN A 6 -7.34 -3.11 11.50
C GLN A 6 -7.50 -1.67 11.00
N ASP A 7 -7.82 -0.74 11.89
CA ASP A 7 -7.98 0.67 11.53
C ASP A 7 -6.66 1.33 11.14
N VAL A 8 -5.57 1.02 11.86
CA VAL A 8 -4.23 1.51 11.51
C VAL A 8 -3.82 1.04 10.11
N LEU A 9 -4.00 -0.24 9.79
CA LEU A 9 -3.65 -0.78 8.48
C LEU A 9 -4.54 -0.20 7.37
N ARG A 10 -5.85 -0.07 7.62
CA ARG A 10 -6.79 0.52 6.65
C ARG A 10 -6.45 1.96 6.30
N LYS A 11 -6.12 2.79 7.29
CA LYS A 11 -5.63 4.17 7.08
C LYS A 11 -4.36 4.21 6.23
N ALA A 12 -3.55 3.16 6.28
CA ALA A 12 -2.34 3.01 5.47
C ALA A 12 -2.58 2.36 4.09
N GLY A 13 -3.83 2.05 3.71
CA GLY A 13 -4.18 1.41 2.43
C GLY A 13 -4.00 -0.11 2.40
N VAL A 14 -3.87 -0.75 3.57
CA VAL A 14 -3.70 -2.19 3.73
C VAL A 14 -4.93 -2.78 4.41
N VAL A 15 -5.47 -3.85 3.86
CA VAL A 15 -6.58 -4.61 4.43
C VAL A 15 -6.03 -5.79 5.22
N ILE A 16 -6.72 -6.15 6.29
CA ILE A 16 -6.43 -7.34 7.09
C ILE A 16 -7.71 -8.14 7.32
N SER A 17 -7.63 -9.46 7.18
CA SER A 17 -8.69 -10.41 7.49
C SER A 17 -8.13 -11.60 8.28
N LYS A 18 -9.01 -12.35 8.96
CA LYS A 18 -8.63 -13.55 9.73
C LYS A 18 -9.47 -14.73 9.26
N LYS A 19 -8.82 -15.88 9.02
CA LYS A 19 -9.47 -17.18 8.79
C LYS A 19 -8.88 -18.19 9.76
N GLY A 20 -9.66 -18.62 10.75
CA GLY A 20 -9.15 -19.44 11.86
C GLY A 20 -8.10 -18.68 12.66
N GLU A 21 -6.88 -19.20 12.70
CA GLU A 21 -5.70 -18.57 13.32
C GLU A 21 -4.87 -17.73 12.35
N LEU A 22 -5.12 -17.85 11.04
CA LEU A 22 -4.33 -17.21 10.02
C LEU A 22 -4.83 -15.79 9.75
N HIS A 23 -3.95 -14.81 9.92
CA HIS A 23 -4.11 -13.44 9.47
C HIS A 23 -3.63 -13.29 8.03
N ARG A 24 -4.44 -12.63 7.21
CA ARG A 24 -4.10 -12.25 5.83
C ARG A 24 -4.06 -10.73 5.74
N ILE A 25 -2.95 -10.18 5.26
CA ILE A 25 -2.83 -8.76 4.91
C ILE A 25 -2.63 -8.59 3.41
N ASN A 26 -3.17 -7.53 2.83
CA ASN A 26 -2.95 -7.19 1.42
C ASN A 26 -3.16 -5.70 1.16
N PHE A 27 -2.73 -5.19 0.01
CA PHE A 27 -3.17 -3.89 -0.47
C PHE A 27 -4.68 -3.87 -0.71
N PHE A 28 -5.29 -2.70 -0.60
CA PHE A 28 -6.65 -2.51 -1.10
C PHE A 28 -6.68 -2.87 -2.59
N SER A 29 -7.60 -3.74 -3.01
CA SER A 29 -7.64 -4.35 -4.36
C SER A 29 -6.39 -5.14 -4.78
N GLY A 30 -5.53 -5.53 -3.84
CA GLY A 30 -4.33 -6.31 -4.13
C GLY A 30 -4.63 -7.72 -4.63
N LEU A 31 -3.79 -8.20 -5.54
CA LEU A 31 -3.83 -9.57 -6.06
C LEU A 31 -3.48 -10.58 -4.95
N GLU A 32 -3.88 -11.83 -5.14
CA GLU A 32 -3.64 -12.87 -4.13
C GLU A 32 -2.14 -13.12 -3.88
N ASN A 33 -1.31 -13.01 -4.91
CA ASN A 33 0.15 -13.15 -4.79
C ASN A 33 0.85 -12.01 -4.04
N THR A 34 0.17 -10.89 -3.78
CA THR A 34 0.68 -9.80 -2.93
C THR A 34 0.21 -9.92 -1.48
N ALA A 35 -0.62 -10.93 -1.18
CA ALA A 35 -1.07 -11.20 0.17
C ALA A 35 0.06 -11.79 1.02
N TYR A 36 0.09 -11.41 2.29
CA TYR A 36 0.97 -12.01 3.28
C TYR A 36 0.14 -12.67 4.38
N TYR A 37 0.60 -13.85 4.79
CA TYR A 37 -0.09 -14.73 5.72
C TYR A 37 0.78 -14.99 6.94
N THR A 38 0.21 -14.83 8.14
CA THR A 38 0.91 -15.12 9.40
C THR A 38 -0.12 -15.48 10.47
N THR A 39 0.28 -16.26 11.48
CA THR A 39 -0.54 -16.53 12.67
C THR A 39 -0.34 -15.48 13.76
N SER A 40 0.65 -14.59 13.62
CA SER A 40 0.94 -13.52 14.58
C SER A 40 0.28 -12.20 14.19
N LEU A 41 -0.55 -11.66 15.09
CA LEU A 41 -1.17 -10.34 14.90
C LEU A 41 -0.12 -9.21 14.88
N GLN A 42 0.94 -9.34 15.68
CA GLN A 42 2.04 -8.37 15.71
C GLN A 42 2.77 -8.34 14.36
N GLU A 43 3.11 -9.52 13.83
CA GLU A 43 3.77 -9.61 12.53
C GLU A 43 2.87 -9.09 11.40
N ALA A 44 1.56 -9.38 11.45
CA ALA A 44 0.61 -8.86 10.47
C ALA A 44 0.57 -7.31 10.48
N ARG A 45 0.67 -6.69 11.67
CA ARG A 45 0.77 -5.23 11.80
C ARG A 45 2.07 -4.71 11.20
N ASP A 46 3.21 -5.27 11.58
CA ASP A 46 4.52 -4.76 11.18
C ASP A 46 4.75 -4.91 9.67
N ARG A 47 4.40 -6.08 9.12
CA ARG A 47 4.44 -6.33 7.67
C ARG A 47 3.47 -5.45 6.92
N GLY A 48 2.25 -5.25 7.43
CA GLY A 48 1.25 -4.37 6.80
C GLY A 48 1.71 -2.92 6.71
N LEU A 49 2.34 -2.40 7.77
CA LEU A 49 2.93 -1.05 7.74
C LEU A 49 4.13 -0.97 6.77
N ALA A 50 4.93 -2.02 6.67
CA ALA A 50 6.03 -2.09 5.70
C ALA A 50 5.51 -2.10 4.25
N MET A 51 4.45 -2.85 3.96
CA MET A 51 3.78 -2.87 2.66
C MET A 51 3.31 -1.47 2.27
N ALA A 52 2.62 -0.76 3.18
CA ALA A 52 2.14 0.60 2.95
C ALA A 52 3.29 1.59 2.66
N LYS A 53 4.40 1.51 3.41
CA LYS A 53 5.59 2.34 3.19
C LYS A 53 6.23 2.08 1.82
N GLY A 54 6.27 0.83 1.37
CA GLY A 54 6.76 0.45 0.04
C GLY A 54 5.87 0.99 -1.08
N ALA A 55 4.55 0.83 -0.96
CA ALA A 55 3.59 1.34 -1.93
C ALA A 55 3.58 2.87 -2.01
N GLY A 56 3.75 3.57 -0.88
CA GLY A 56 3.90 5.03 -0.87
C GLY A 56 5.10 5.51 -1.69
N ARG A 57 6.24 4.81 -1.62
CA ARG A 57 7.42 5.11 -2.46
C ARG A 57 7.17 4.84 -3.93
N LEU A 58 6.50 3.73 -4.26
CA LEU A 58 6.16 3.40 -5.65
C LEU A 58 5.15 4.39 -6.25
N ARG A 59 4.17 4.85 -5.46
CA ARG A 59 3.23 5.90 -5.89
C ARG A 59 3.92 7.25 -6.04
N ALA A 60 4.79 7.62 -5.10
CA ALA A 60 5.55 8.87 -5.17
C ALA A 60 6.51 8.89 -6.37
N SER A 61 7.19 7.77 -6.66
CA SER A 61 8.07 7.66 -7.81
C SER A 61 7.30 7.65 -9.14
N ALA A 62 6.15 6.97 -9.21
CA ALA A 62 5.26 7.01 -10.38
C ALA A 62 4.74 8.44 -10.62
N PHE A 63 4.32 9.14 -9.57
CA PHE A 63 3.85 10.53 -9.67
C PHE A 63 4.96 11.49 -10.08
N ALA A 64 6.17 11.35 -9.52
CA ALA A 64 7.34 12.13 -9.92
C ALA A 64 7.73 11.88 -11.39
N LYS A 65 7.60 10.63 -11.86
CA LYS A 65 7.87 10.27 -13.27
C LYS A 65 6.79 10.84 -14.21
N SER A 66 5.52 10.85 -13.80
CA SER A 66 4.43 11.47 -14.57
C SER A 66 4.48 13.01 -14.57
N ALA A 67 4.94 13.65 -13.50
CA ALA A 67 5.10 15.10 -13.43
C ALA A 67 6.24 15.63 -14.32
N GLY A 68 7.18 14.76 -14.74
CA GLY A 68 8.28 15.10 -15.66
C GLY A 68 7.87 15.17 -17.15
N THR A 69 6.70 14.64 -17.53
CA THR A 69 6.29 14.54 -18.94
C THR A 69 5.38 15.70 -19.39
N GLY A 70 5.08 16.66 -18.51
CA GLY A 70 4.11 17.74 -18.73
C GLY A 70 4.69 19.10 -19.12
N ARG A 71 5.93 19.20 -19.63
CA ARG A 71 6.49 20.50 -20.04
C ARG A 71 7.21 20.43 -21.38
N ARG A 72 6.46 20.73 -22.45
CA ARG A 72 6.91 21.48 -23.64
C ARG A 72 5.72 21.73 -24.57
N VAL A 73 4.94 22.77 -24.27
CA VAL A 73 4.29 23.56 -25.31
C VAL A 73 4.55 25.03 -25.00
N SER A 74 4.82 25.77 -26.07
CA SER A 74 5.01 27.22 -26.15
C SER A 74 6.45 27.70 -26.14
N THR A 75 7.02 27.75 -27.34
CA THR A 75 7.72 28.95 -27.78
C THR A 75 6.97 29.50 -28.99
N HIS A 76 6.19 30.54 -28.75
CA HIS A 76 5.93 31.58 -29.75
C HIS A 76 7.26 32.01 -30.38
N LEU A 77 7.30 32.08 -31.70
CA LEU A 77 8.14 33.00 -32.46
C LEU A 77 7.35 33.32 -33.74
N GLY A 78 7.14 34.62 -33.95
CA GLY A 78 6.37 35.17 -35.06
C GLY A 78 7.14 35.27 -36.36
#